data_AF-A0A845MT04-F1
#
_entry.id   AF-A0A845MT04-F1
#
_cell.length_a   1.000
_cell.length_b   1.000
_cell.length_c   1.000
_cell.angle_alpha   90.00
_cell.angle_beta   90.00
_cell.angle_gamma   90.00
#
_symmetry.space_group_name_H-M   'P 1'
#
loop_
_entity.id
_entity.type
_entity.pdbx_description
1 polymer ?
#
loop_
_entity_poly.entity_id
_entity_poly.type
_entity_poly.pdbx_seq_one_letter_code
_entity_poly.pdbx_strand_id
1 'polypeptide(L)'
;MALDGTWSKQAEGSFYSLSLFAEKDLADSLHATLHLTQAYDHGYASEAYNGLNNTEAGIQLSWTALKPLTLYTGWQYSWAGEDVRRDGGNDESWGQIGLTAYF
;
A
#
# COMPACT_ATOMS: atom_id res chain seq x y z
N MET A 1 -1.22 11.79 -10.92
CA MET A 1 -0.22 11.11 -10.07
C MET A 1 -0.17 11.83 -8.75
N ALA A 2 -0.11 11.11 -7.64
CA ALA A 2 -0.03 11.66 -6.29
C ALA A 2 1.11 10.99 -5.52
N LEU A 3 1.68 11.71 -4.56
CA LEU A 3 2.70 11.22 -3.65
C LEU A 3 2.17 11.37 -2.23
N ASP A 4 2.24 10.31 -1.45
CA ASP A 4 1.90 10.29 -0.04
C ASP A 4 3.09 9.80 0.77
N GLY A 5 3.20 10.24 2.02
CA GLY A 5 4.23 9.74 2.91
C GLY A 5 3.73 9.64 4.34
N THR A 6 4.12 8.57 5.00
CA THR A 6 3.87 8.39 6.44
C THR A 6 5.20 8.47 7.18
N TRP A 7 5.19 9.16 8.31
CA TRP A 7 6.27 9.14 9.27
C TRP A 7 5.73 8.83 10.66
N SER A 8 6.43 7.97 11.39
CA SER A 8 6.12 7.66 12.78
C SER A 8 7.41 7.59 13.61
N LYS A 9 7.28 7.87 14.92
CA LYS A 9 8.35 7.74 15.90
C LYS A 9 7.93 6.80 17.02
N GLN A 10 8.78 5.84 17.35
CA GLN A 10 8.61 4.93 18.48
C GLN A 10 9.99 4.60 19.06
N ALA A 11 10.07 4.40 20.38
CA ALA A 11 11.34 4.35 21.11
C ALA A 11 12.21 5.58 20.73
N GLU A 12 13.50 5.37 20.46
CA GLU A 12 14.41 6.39 19.94
C GLU A 12 14.49 6.40 18.40
N GLY A 13 13.77 5.50 17.72
CA GLY A 13 13.82 5.35 16.27
C GLY A 13 12.59 5.88 15.53
N SER A 14 12.59 5.71 14.21
CA SER A 14 11.58 6.22 13.30
C SER A 14 11.27 5.27 12.14
N PHE A 15 10.03 5.32 11.66
CA PHE A 15 9.56 4.64 10.46
C PHE A 15 9.17 5.67 9.42
N TYR A 16 9.47 5.38 8.15
CA TYR A 16 9.09 6.21 7.01
C TYR A 16 8.54 5.33 5.91
N SER A 17 7.44 5.75 5.29
CA SER A 17 6.98 5.19 4.02
C SER A 17 6.70 6.29 3.01
N LEU A 18 6.96 5.99 1.75
CA LEU A 18 6.66 6.84 0.60
C LEU A 18 5.87 6.04 -0.41
N SER A 19 4.73 6.59 -0.84
CA SER A 19 3.80 5.93 -1.75
C SER A 19 3.54 6.80 -2.97
N LEU A 20 3.75 6.24 -4.15
CA LEU A 20 3.39 6.84 -5.43
C LEU A 20 2.10 6.24 -5.94
N PHE A 21 1.13 7.08 -6.29
CA PHE A 21 -0.14 6.68 -6.86
C PHE A 21 -0.29 7.20 -8.29
N ALA A 22 -0.75 6.33 -9.19
CA ALA A 22 -1.13 6.68 -10.55
C ALA A 22 -2.57 6.24 -10.79
N GLU A 23 -3.37 7.17 -11.30
CA GLU A 23 -4.80 6.98 -11.52
C GLU A 23 -5.11 7.13 -13.00
N LYS A 24 -6.04 6.32 -13.50
CA LYS A 24 -6.45 6.34 -14.90
C LYS A 24 -7.88 5.84 -15.07
N ASP A 25 -8.69 6.64 -15.75
CA ASP A 25 -9.98 6.19 -16.28
C ASP A 25 -9.73 5.25 -17.46
N LEU A 26 -10.23 4.02 -17.35
CA LEU A 26 -10.20 3.03 -18.42
C LEU A 26 -11.47 3.10 -19.29
N ALA A 27 -12.57 3.53 -18.69
CA ALA A 27 -13.85 3.86 -19.33
C ALA A 27 -14.66 4.79 -18.39
N ASP A 28 -15.77 5.34 -18.86
CA ASP A 28 -16.62 6.28 -18.08
C ASP A 28 -17.04 5.78 -16.69
N SER A 29 -17.15 4.46 -16.51
CA SER A 29 -17.53 3.84 -15.24
C SER A 29 -16.41 3.01 -14.60
N LEU A 30 -15.24 2.90 -15.22
CA LEU A 30 -14.16 2.03 -14.77
C LEU A 30 -12.86 2.81 -14.58
N HIS A 31 -12.37 2.82 -13.35
CA HIS A 31 -11.17 3.52 -12.93
C HIS A 31 -10.11 2.53 -12.45
N ALA A 32 -8.84 2.80 -12.74
CA ALA A 32 -7.70 2.04 -12.26
C ALA A 32 -6.76 2.91 -11.43
N THR A 33 -6.35 2.40 -10.28
CA THR A 33 -5.34 3.00 -9.42
C THR A 33 -4.18 2.02 -9.28
N LEU A 34 -2.97 2.49 -9.58
CA LEU A 34 -1.73 1.80 -9.32
C LEU A 34 -1.05 2.46 -8.14
N HIS A 35 -0.45 1.67 -7.25
CA HIS A 35 0.39 2.19 -6.18
C HIS A 35 1.72 1.45 -6.09
N LEU A 36 2.74 2.19 -5.67
CA LEU A 36 4.06 1.67 -5.32
C LEU A 36 4.48 2.33 -4.02
N THR A 37 4.79 1.53 -3.01
CA THR A 37 5.21 2.00 -1.69
C THR A 37 6.59 1.46 -1.35
N GLN A 38 7.42 2.31 -0.77
CA GLN A 38 8.68 1.91 -0.16
C GLN A 38 8.70 2.35 1.30
N ALA A 39 8.95 1.40 2.20
CA ALA A 39 9.05 1.65 3.62
C ALA A 39 10.45 1.31 4.18
N TYR A 40 10.85 2.06 5.19
CA TYR A 40 12.12 1.94 5.91
C TYR A 40 11.92 2.08 7.40
N ASP A 41 12.67 1.29 8.17
CA ASP A 41 12.83 1.43 9.60
C ASP A 41 14.20 2.01 9.94
N HIS A 42 14.24 2.89 10.95
CA HIS A 42 15.46 3.42 11.53
C HIS A 42 15.38 3.34 13.06
N GLY A 43 15.72 2.19 13.61
CA GLY A 43 15.61 1.87 15.02
C GLY A 43 14.18 1.81 15.57
N TYR A 44 13.14 1.74 14.72
CA TYR A 44 11.76 2.06 15.09
C TYR A 44 11.21 1.18 16.23
N ALA A 45 11.33 -0.15 16.11
CA ALA A 45 10.97 -1.08 17.18
C ALA A 45 12.12 -1.30 18.18
N SER A 46 13.35 -1.37 17.68
CA SER A 46 14.61 -1.39 18.44
C SER A 46 15.79 -1.06 17.51
N GLU A 47 16.99 -0.84 18.05
CA GLU A 47 18.20 -0.56 17.26
C GLU A 47 18.52 -1.60 16.18
N ALA A 48 18.03 -2.83 16.34
CA ALA A 48 18.18 -3.90 15.34
C ALA A 48 17.38 -3.62 14.06
N TYR A 49 16.32 -2.82 14.10
CA TYR A 49 15.41 -2.52 12.98
C TYR A 49 15.88 -1.29 12.23
N ASN A 50 16.86 -1.43 11.36
CA ASN A 50 17.50 -0.30 10.69
C ASN A 50 17.82 -0.63 9.24
N GLY A 51 16.79 -0.60 8.39
CA GLY A 51 16.91 -0.97 7.00
C GLY A 51 15.61 -0.88 6.22
N LEU A 52 15.56 -1.62 5.12
CA LEU A 52 14.38 -1.75 4.29
C LEU A 52 13.32 -2.55 5.06
N ASN A 53 12.13 -1.96 5.26
CA ASN A 53 11.01 -2.69 5.84
C ASN A 53 10.34 -3.54 4.77
N ASN A 54 9.70 -2.89 3.79
CA ASN A 54 9.09 -3.56 2.65
C ASN A 54 8.97 -2.64 1.44
N THR A 55 8.94 -3.24 0.25
CA THR A 55 8.48 -2.60 -0.98
C THR A 55 7.14 -3.23 -1.33
N GLU A 56 6.15 -2.43 -1.71
CA GLU A 56 4.82 -2.93 -2.07
C GLU A 56 4.38 -2.35 -3.40
N ALA A 57 3.75 -3.15 -4.24
CA ALA A 57 3.07 -2.69 -5.43
C ALA A 57 1.66 -3.27 -5.50
N GLY A 58 0.72 -2.48 -6.01
CA GLY A 58 -0.64 -2.94 -6.19
C GLY A 58 -1.40 -2.23 -7.29
N ILE A 59 -2.51 -2.87 -7.65
CA ILE A 59 -3.50 -2.34 -8.57
C ILE A 59 -4.88 -2.50 -7.96
N GLN A 60 -5.71 -1.47 -8.10
CA GLN A 60 -7.13 -1.50 -7.79
C GLN A 60 -7.93 -1.06 -9.01
N LEU A 61 -9.03 -1.76 -9.27
CA LEU A 61 -10.06 -1.39 -10.22
C LEU A 61 -11.32 -1.00 -9.45
N SER A 62 -11.90 0.14 -9.80
CA SER A 62 -13.17 0.62 -9.26
C SER A 62 -14.18 0.75 -10.39
N TRP A 63 -15.34 0.11 -10.26
CA TRP A 63 -16.42 0.13 -11.23
C TRP A 63 -17.70 0.72 -10.65
N THR A 64 -18.12 1.87 -11.16
CA THR A 64 -19.40 2.50 -10.80
C THR A 64 -20.55 1.82 -11.54
N ALA A 65 -21.08 0.75 -10.94
CA ALA A 65 -22.15 -0.06 -11.52
C ALA A 65 -23.50 0.68 -11.53
N LEU A 66 -23.78 1.48 -10.50
CA LEU A 66 -24.95 2.36 -10.39
C LEU A 66 -24.51 3.68 -9.76
N LYS A 67 -25.26 4.78 -9.96
CA LYS A 67 -24.91 6.10 -9.39
C LYS A 67 -24.56 6.10 -7.89
N PRO A 68 -25.27 5.34 -7.01
CA PRO A 68 -24.90 5.28 -5.61
C PRO A 68 -23.94 4.13 -5.26
N LEU A 69 -23.51 3.28 -6.21
CA LEU A 69 -22.79 2.04 -5.93
C LEU A 69 -21.54 1.91 -6.81
N THR A 70 -20.38 1.90 -6.16
CA THR A 70 -19.09 1.56 -6.77
C THR A 70 -18.61 0.24 -6.19
N LEU A 71 -18.30 -0.72 -7.06
CA LEU A 71 -17.60 -1.95 -6.69
C LEU A 71 -16.10 -1.73 -6.85
N TYR A 72 -15.28 -2.35 -6.03
CA TYR A 72 -13.83 -2.35 -6.23
C TYR A 72 -13.24 -3.75 -6.04
N THR A 73 -12.16 -4.00 -6.76
CA THR A 73 -11.31 -5.18 -6.61
C THR A 73 -9.86 -4.77 -6.76
N GLY A 74 -8.95 -5.46 -6.10
CA GLY A 74 -7.53 -5.16 -6.21
C GLY A 74 -6.66 -6.33 -5.83
N TRP A 75 -5.40 -6.23 -6.24
CA TRP A 75 -4.36 -7.17 -5.91
C TRP A 75 -3.11 -6.42 -5.50
N GLN A 76 -2.43 -6.91 -4.48
CA GLN A 76 -1.27 -6.29 -3.88
C GLN A 76 -0.20 -7.36 -3.65
N TYR A 77 1.06 -6.95 -3.79
CA TYR A 77 2.22 -7.78 -3.49
C TYR A 77 3.24 -6.94 -2.72
N SER A 78 3.71 -7.48 -1.59
CA SER A 78 4.73 -6.86 -0.74
C SER A 78 5.97 -7.76 -0.72
N TRP A 79 7.10 -7.21 -1.14
CA TRP A 79 8.42 -7.83 -0.98
C TRP A 79 8.93 -7.49 0.41
N ALA A 80 9.21 -8.53 1.20
CA ALA A 80 9.80 -8.34 2.52
C ALA A 80 11.23 -7.80 2.39
N GLY A 81 11.51 -6.71 3.10
CA GLY A 81 12.85 -6.19 3.32
C GLY A 81 13.58 -6.96 4.41
N GLU A 82 14.80 -6.54 4.70
CA GLU A 82 15.69 -7.22 5.66
C GLU A 82 15.09 -7.29 7.06
N ASP A 83 14.41 -6.23 7.50
CA ASP A 83 13.81 -6.14 8.82
C ASP A 83 12.63 -7.11 8.98
N VAL A 84 11.78 -7.21 7.96
CA VAL A 84 10.64 -8.15 7.96
C VAL A 84 11.15 -9.60 7.90
N ARG A 85 12.17 -9.88 7.08
CA ARG A 85 12.76 -11.22 6.96
C ARG A 85 13.45 -11.67 8.25
N ARG A 86 14.07 -10.76 9.01
CA ARG A 86 14.68 -11.07 10.31
C ARG A 86 13.67 -11.67 11.27
N ASP A 87 12.44 -11.18 11.25
CA ASP A 87 11.36 -11.62 12.13
C ASP A 87 10.63 -12.87 11.61
N GLY A 88 11.17 -13.51 10.56
CA GLY A 88 10.58 -14.67 9.91
C GLY A 88 9.48 -14.33 8.91
N GLY A 89 9.27 -13.05 8.61
CA GLY A 89 8.37 -12.59 7.56
C GLY A 89 8.87 -12.96 6.17
N ASN A 90 7.94 -13.01 5.22
CA ASN A 90 8.21 -13.36 3.83
C ASN A 90 7.47 -12.40 2.91
N ASP A 91 7.70 -12.56 1.61
CA ASP A 91 6.87 -11.85 0.63
C ASP A 91 5.41 -12.28 0.78
N GLU A 92 4.50 -11.31 0.68
CA GLU A 92 3.07 -11.54 0.85
C GLU A 92 2.30 -10.97 -0.33
N SER A 93 1.15 -11.61 -0.63
CA SER A 93 0.21 -11.10 -1.61
C SER A 93 -1.21 -11.30 -1.12
N TRP A 94 -2.07 -10.34 -1.43
CA TRP A 94 -3.47 -10.40 -1.04
C TRP A 94 -4.36 -9.75 -2.09
N GLY A 95 -5.58 -10.27 -2.15
CA GLY A 95 -6.67 -9.69 -2.93
C GLY A 95 -7.62 -8.92 -2.03
N GLN A 96 -8.21 -7.88 -2.58
CA GLN A 96 -9.30 -7.13 -1.95
C GLN A 96 -10.49 -7.07 -2.89
N ILE A 97 -11.69 -7.16 -2.32
CA ILE A 97 -12.95 -6.92 -3.02
C ILE A 97 -13.87 -6.17 -2.06
N GLY A 98 -14.65 -5.22 -2.58
CA GLY A 98 -15.63 -4.53 -1.77
C GLY A 98 -16.54 -3.62 -2.59
N LEU A 99 -17.32 -2.83 -1.87
CA LEU A 99 -18.21 -1.84 -2.45
C LEU A 99 -18.25 -0.60 -1.57
N THR A 100 -18.48 0.54 -2.21
CA THR A 100 -18.81 1.81 -1.57
C THR A 100 -20.19 2.23 -2.04
N ALA A 101 -21.06 2.59 -1.10
CA ALA A 101 -22.39 3.08 -1.39
C ALA A 101 -22.71 4.39 -0.67
N TYR A 102 -23.39 5.31 -1.37
CA TYR A 102 -23.86 6.59 -0.83
C TYR A 102 -25.38 6.63 -0.84
N PHE A 103 -25.99 6.97 0.29
CA PHE A 103 -27.44 7.02 0.52
C PHE A 103 -27.88 8.40 1.01
#